data_AF-A0A536H1E9-F1
#
_entry.id   AF-A0A536H1E9-F1
#
_cell.length_a   1.000
_cell.length_b   1.000
_cell.length_c   1.000
_cell.angle_alpha   90.00
_cell.angle_beta   90.00
_cell.angle_gamma   90.00
#
_symmetry.space_group_name_H-M   'P 1'
#
loop_
_entity.id
_entity.type
_entity.pdbx_description
1 polymer ?
#
loop_
_entity_poly.entity_id
_entity_poly.type
_entity_poly.pdbx_seq_one_letter_code
_entity_poly.pdbx_strand_id
1 'polypeptide(L)'
;MRRNALLRVKPVDLILKQSENQEHGLKRTLGAVSITLLGIGAIVGTGIFVLTGVAAAKYAGPGLILSFVVAGIVSGLAAICYAEFASTVPIAGSAYTYSYATLGELVAWIIGWDLILEYAVGAAAVSIGW
;
A
#
# COMPACT_ATOMS: atom_id res chain seq x y z
N MET A 1 -33.43 -9.39 -14.18
CA MET A 1 -32.36 -8.69 -14.95
C MET A 1 -31.05 -8.82 -14.19
N ARG A 2 -30.14 -9.69 -14.68
CA ARG A 2 -28.90 -10.10 -14.02
C ARG A 2 -27.83 -9.01 -14.25
N ARG A 3 -27.75 -8.02 -13.37
CA ARG A 3 -26.80 -6.89 -13.49
C ARG A 3 -25.38 -7.43 -13.29
N ASN A 4 -24.50 -7.20 -14.26
CA ASN A 4 -23.12 -7.72 -14.33
C ASN A 4 -22.39 -7.63 -12.97
N ALA A 5 -22.19 -8.78 -12.31
CA ALA A 5 -21.52 -8.87 -11.01
C ALA A 5 -20.06 -8.40 -11.09
N LEU A 6 -19.40 -8.58 -12.23
CA LEU A 6 -17.97 -8.31 -12.42
C LEU A 6 -17.57 -6.82 -12.31
N LEU A 7 -18.51 -5.88 -12.51
CA LEU A 7 -18.28 -4.44 -12.44
C LEU A 7 -18.98 -3.79 -11.24
N ARG A 8 -19.37 -4.58 -10.23
CA ARG A 8 -20.08 -4.03 -9.07
C ARG A 8 -19.11 -3.29 -8.17
N VAL A 9 -19.32 -1.99 -8.04
CA VAL A 9 -18.62 -1.13 -7.08
C VAL A 9 -19.34 -1.22 -5.74
N LYS A 10 -18.62 -1.37 -4.62
CA LYS A 10 -19.29 -1.24 -3.30
C LYS A 10 -19.60 0.23 -3.07
N PRO A 11 -20.82 0.58 -2.66
CA PRO A 11 -21.09 1.93 -2.20
C PRO A 11 -20.27 2.21 -0.94
N VAL A 12 -19.62 3.37 -0.92
CA VAL A 12 -18.72 3.82 0.16
C VAL A 12 -19.46 3.85 1.50
N ASP A 13 -20.76 4.18 1.49
CA ASP A 13 -21.63 4.19 2.68
C ASP A 13 -21.72 2.82 3.38
N LEU A 14 -21.68 1.72 2.63
CA LEU A 14 -21.69 0.37 3.22
C LEU A 14 -20.32 0.01 3.81
N ILE A 15 -19.22 0.51 3.24
CA ILE A 15 -17.88 0.27 3.77
C ILE A 15 -17.67 1.08 5.06
N LEU A 16 -18.14 2.33 5.09
CA LEU A 16 -18.12 3.17 6.29
C LEU A 16 -18.97 2.55 7.40
N LYS A 17 -20.20 2.09 7.09
CA LYS A 17 -21.03 1.37 8.07
C LYS A 17 -20.38 0.08 8.58
N GLN A 18 -19.68 -0.68 7.75
CA GLN A 18 -18.93 -1.85 8.23
C GLN A 18 -17.73 -1.48 9.10
N SER A 19 -17.10 -0.34 8.87
CA SER A 19 -16.03 0.17 9.72
C SER A 19 -16.55 0.70 11.07
N GLU A 20 -17.78 1.23 11.11
CA GLU A 20 -18.44 1.72 12.34
C GLU A 20 -19.10 0.61 13.15
N ASN A 21 -19.61 -0.45 12.51
CA ASN A 21 -20.34 -1.54 13.17
C ASN A 21 -19.43 -2.58 13.84
N GLN A 22 -18.18 -2.23 14.15
CA GLN A 22 -17.40 -3.00 15.11
C GLN A 22 -17.91 -2.64 16.51
N GLU A 23 -18.86 -3.42 17.03
CA GLU A 23 -19.35 -3.35 18.43
C GLU A 23 -18.20 -3.42 19.47
N HIS A 24 -16.96 -3.71 19.04
CA HIS A 24 -15.72 -3.68 19.80
C HIS A 24 -14.59 -2.88 19.08
N GLY A 25 -14.88 -1.70 18.53
CA GLY A 25 -13.90 -0.90 17.78
C GLY A 25 -12.71 -0.41 18.64
N LEU A 26 -11.51 -0.37 18.05
CA LEU A 26 -10.32 0.15 18.72
C LEU A 26 -10.47 1.67 19.02
N LYS A 27 -9.98 2.08 20.20
CA LYS A 27 -9.87 3.51 20.54
C LYS A 27 -8.89 4.18 19.58
N ARG A 28 -9.33 5.23 18.88
CA ARG A 28 -8.46 6.06 18.03
C ARG A 28 -7.48 6.85 18.90
N THR A 29 -6.28 6.32 19.09
CA THR A 29 -5.20 6.94 19.88
C THR A 29 -4.00 7.37 19.03
N LEU A 30 -3.92 6.94 17.76
CA LEU A 30 -2.85 7.32 16.86
C LEU A 30 -3.01 8.77 16.39
N GLY A 31 -2.05 9.62 16.77
CA GLY A 31 -1.89 10.97 16.23
C GLY A 31 -1.02 10.99 14.97
N ALA A 32 -0.87 12.17 14.36
CA ALA A 32 -0.11 12.34 13.12
C ALA A 32 1.33 11.82 13.24
N VAL A 33 2.03 12.15 14.33
CA VAL A 33 3.41 11.73 14.56
C VAL A 33 3.54 10.20 14.66
N SER A 34 2.63 9.55 15.39
CA SER A 34 2.63 8.09 15.54
C SER A 34 2.39 7.38 14.21
N ILE A 35 1.51 7.91 13.36
CA ILE A 35 1.24 7.36 12.02
C ILE A 35 2.45 7.58 11.09
N THR A 36 3.10 8.74 11.15
CA THR A 36 4.32 9.00 10.36
C THR A 36 5.45 8.05 10.77
N LEU A 37 5.67 7.85 12.07
CA LEU A 37 6.67 6.91 12.57
C LEU A 37 6.36 5.47 12.17
N LEU A 38 5.08 5.07 12.21
CA LEU A 38 4.64 3.77 11.71
C LEU A 38 4.99 3.60 10.22
N GLY A 39 4.75 4.62 9.40
CA GLY A 39 5.11 4.62 7.98
C GLY A 39 6.62 4.49 7.75
N ILE A 40 7.43 5.25 8.47
CA ILE A 40 8.91 5.15 8.37
C ILE A 40 9.38 3.74 8.74
N GLY A 41 8.85 3.17 9.82
CA GLY A 41 9.19 1.81 10.26
C GLY A 41 8.77 0.73 9.26
N ALA A 42 7.71 0.95 8.49
CA ALA A 42 7.27 0.03 7.44
C ALA A 42 8.13 0.12 6.15
N ILE A 43 8.73 1.28 5.86
CA ILE A 43 9.51 1.52 4.63
C ILE A 43 10.98 1.13 4.79
N VAL A 44 11.59 1.45 5.95
CA VAL A 44 13.03 1.22 6.18
C VAL A 44 13.25 -0.25 6.57
N GLY A 45 13.84 -1.03 5.66
CA GLY A 45 14.10 -2.45 5.87
C GLY A 45 15.24 -3.01 5.03
N THR A 46 15.18 -4.31 4.69
CA THR A 46 16.24 -5.04 3.97
C THR A 46 16.62 -4.44 2.61
N GLY A 47 15.70 -3.69 1.98
CA GLY A 47 15.98 -2.97 0.73
C GLY A 47 17.19 -2.05 0.82
N ILE A 48 17.27 -1.19 1.83
CA ILE A 48 18.38 -0.23 1.95
C ILE A 48 19.67 -0.91 2.43
N PHE A 49 19.58 -1.92 3.29
CA PHE A 49 20.74 -2.56 3.91
C PHE A 49 21.40 -3.64 3.03
N VAL A 50 20.62 -4.38 2.25
CA VAL A 50 21.12 -5.52 1.46
C VAL A 50 21.07 -5.22 -0.04
N LEU A 51 19.90 -4.82 -0.56
CA LEU A 51 19.72 -4.65 -2.01
C LEU A 51 20.56 -3.49 -2.55
N THR A 52 20.77 -2.42 -1.78
CA THR A 52 21.63 -1.29 -2.18
C THR A 52 23.06 -1.74 -2.51
N GLY A 53 23.65 -2.63 -1.72
CA GLY A 53 25.00 -3.14 -1.96
C GLY A 53 25.08 -3.97 -3.23
N VAL A 54 24.10 -4.84 -3.45
CA VAL A 54 24.00 -5.63 -4.68
C VAL A 54 23.75 -4.74 -5.90
N ALA A 55 22.89 -3.72 -5.76
CA ALA A 55 22.57 -2.75 -6.80
C ALA A 55 23.80 -1.91 -7.20
N ALA A 56 24.56 -1.43 -6.22
CA ALA A 56 25.84 -0.75 -6.45
C ALA A 56 26.84 -1.65 -7.16
N ALA A 57 27.04 -2.87 -6.66
CA ALA A 57 28.10 -3.76 -7.16
C ALA A 57 27.81 -4.29 -8.58
N LYS A 58 26.55 -4.58 -8.92
CA LYS A 58 26.19 -5.27 -10.16
C LYS A 58 25.55 -4.41 -11.24
N TYR A 59 24.95 -3.27 -10.90
CA TYR A 59 24.13 -2.51 -11.85
C TYR A 59 24.59 -1.07 -12.04
N ALA A 60 24.65 -0.27 -10.98
CA ALA A 60 24.79 1.19 -11.12
C ALA A 60 26.14 1.76 -10.65
N GLY A 61 26.90 1.04 -9.82
CA GLY A 61 28.15 1.54 -9.26
C GLY A 61 27.95 2.88 -8.52
N PRO A 62 28.84 3.87 -8.72
CA PRO A 62 28.70 5.21 -8.14
C PRO A 62 27.42 5.95 -8.58
N GLY A 63 26.82 5.55 -9.71
CA GLY A 63 25.60 6.14 -10.24
C GLY A 63 24.32 5.74 -9.48
N LEU A 64 24.41 4.85 -8.48
CA LEU A 64 23.26 4.39 -7.71
C LEU A 64 22.44 5.54 -7.09
N ILE A 65 23.11 6.63 -6.72
CA ILE A 65 22.45 7.83 -6.18
C ILE A 65 21.43 8.42 -7.16
N LEU A 66 21.71 8.41 -8.47
CA LEU A 66 20.78 8.90 -9.49
C LEU A 66 19.55 8.00 -9.59
N SER A 67 19.75 6.68 -9.50
CA SER A 67 18.63 5.72 -9.47
C SER A 67 17.73 5.94 -8.24
N PHE A 68 18.31 6.22 -7.07
CA PHE A 68 17.53 6.57 -5.87
C PHE A 68 16.76 7.89 -6.01
N VAL A 69 17.36 8.91 -6.64
CA VAL A 69 16.65 10.17 -6.88
C VAL A 69 15.44 9.95 -7.79
N VAL A 70 15.60 9.22 -8.88
CA VAL A 70 14.48 8.90 -9.80
C VAL A 70 13.41 8.07 -9.10
N ALA A 71 13.81 7.01 -8.37
CA ALA A 71 12.88 6.18 -7.60
C ALA A 71 12.14 7.00 -6.51
N GLY A 72 12.83 7.95 -5.87
CA GLY A 72 12.26 8.87 -4.88
C GLY A 72 11.22 9.81 -5.48
N ILE A 73 11.46 10.35 -6.67
CA ILE A 73 10.48 11.20 -7.38
C ILE A 73 9.23 10.38 -7.74
N VAL A 74 9.41 9.20 -8.32
CA VAL A 74 8.28 8.33 -8.73
C VAL A 74 7.46 7.89 -7.52
N SER A 75 8.11 7.46 -6.44
CA SER A 75 7.43 7.06 -5.21
C SER A 75 6.75 8.25 -4.50
N GLY A 76 7.34 9.45 -4.56
CA GLY A 76 6.72 10.68 -4.06
C GLY A 76 5.43 11.04 -4.79
N LEU A 77 5.41 10.93 -6.13
CA LEU A 77 4.20 11.15 -6.93
C LEU A 77 3.11 10.12 -6.57
N ALA A 78 3.48 8.83 -6.44
CA ALA A 78 2.56 7.80 -6.02
C ALA A 78 2.00 8.06 -4.61
N ALA A 79 2.84 8.51 -3.67
CA ALA A 79 2.42 8.83 -2.30
C ALA A 79 1.38 9.95 -2.25
N ILE A 80 1.47 10.96 -3.13
CA ILE A 80 0.46 12.03 -3.23
C ILE A 80 -0.89 11.47 -3.67
N CYS A 81 -0.92 10.61 -4.69
CA CYS A 81 -2.17 9.96 -5.12
C CYS A 81 -2.78 9.10 -4.00
N TYR A 82 -1.95 8.36 -3.25
CA TYR A 82 -2.42 7.59 -2.11
C TYR A 82 -2.91 8.47 -0.95
N ALA A 83 -2.29 9.64 -0.73
CA ALA A 83 -2.76 10.60 0.27
C ALA A 83 -4.15 11.16 -0.09
N GLU A 84 -4.39 11.44 -1.37
CA GLU A 84 -5.72 11.86 -1.87
C GLU A 84 -6.78 10.77 -1.60
N PHE A 85 -6.49 9.51 -1.92
CA PHE A 85 -7.40 8.40 -1.65
C PHE A 85 -7.65 8.18 -0.15
N ALA A 86 -6.60 8.26 0.68
CA ALA A 86 -6.72 8.11 2.13
C ALA A 86 -7.56 9.23 2.77
N SER A 87 -7.49 10.45 2.22
CA SER A 87 -8.31 11.58 2.68
C SER A 87 -9.77 11.48 2.25
N THR A 88 -10.03 10.88 1.07
CA THR A 88 -11.39 10.75 0.50
C THR A 88 -12.15 9.58 1.11
N VAL A 89 -11.45 8.48 1.46
CA VAL A 89 -12.06 7.27 1.99
C VAL A 89 -11.34 6.89 3.31
N PRO A 90 -11.72 7.50 4.46
CA PRO A 90 -11.01 7.34 5.73
C PRO A 90 -11.38 6.02 6.44
N ILE A 91 -11.07 4.91 5.77
CA ILE A 91 -11.33 3.54 6.23
C ILE A 91 -10.01 2.81 6.44
N ALA A 92 -9.99 1.84 7.34
CA ALA A 92 -8.86 0.93 7.46
C ALA A 92 -8.83 0.01 6.21
N GLY A 93 -8.03 0.39 5.20
CA GLY A 93 -7.94 -0.32 3.93
C GLY A 93 -6.67 0.02 3.14
N SER A 94 -6.32 -0.87 2.21
CA SER A 94 -5.19 -0.72 1.27
C SER A 94 -5.74 -0.60 -0.17
N ALA A 95 -4.86 -0.69 -1.18
CA ALA A 95 -5.18 -0.51 -2.61
C ALA A 95 -6.37 -1.35 -3.09
N TYR A 96 -6.58 -2.54 -2.52
CA TYR A 96 -7.76 -3.38 -2.77
C TYR A 96 -9.07 -2.63 -2.50
N THR A 97 -9.18 -1.98 -1.34
CA THR A 97 -10.42 -1.33 -0.92
C THR A 97 -10.69 -0.08 -1.74
N TYR A 98 -9.64 0.67 -2.11
CA TYR A 98 -9.76 1.83 -3.00
C TYR A 98 -10.17 1.42 -4.42
N SER A 99 -9.62 0.32 -4.93
CA SER A 99 -9.96 -0.21 -6.25
C SER A 99 -11.37 -0.79 -6.31
N TYR A 100 -11.83 -1.42 -5.22
CA TYR A 100 -13.20 -1.91 -5.12
C TYR A 100 -14.23 -0.76 -5.07
N ALA A 101 -13.83 0.41 -4.54
CA ALA A 101 -14.67 1.61 -4.47
C ALA A 101 -14.70 2.43 -5.77
N THR A 102 -13.72 2.27 -6.67
CA THR A 102 -13.61 3.09 -7.90
C THR A 102 -13.76 2.30 -9.20
N LEU A 103 -13.15 1.12 -9.30
CA LEU A 103 -12.96 0.37 -10.56
C LEU A 103 -13.84 -0.89 -10.65
N GLY A 104 -14.33 -1.39 -9.52
CA GLY A 104 -15.25 -2.53 -9.45
C GLY A 104 -14.58 -3.86 -9.09
N GLU A 105 -15.42 -4.89 -8.93
CA GLU A 105 -15.07 -6.17 -8.29
C GLU A 105 -13.95 -6.95 -8.99
N LEU A 106 -13.91 -7.01 -10.33
CA LEU A 106 -12.87 -7.76 -11.05
C LEU A 106 -11.47 -7.15 -10.87
N VAL A 107 -11.34 -5.83 -11.03
CA VAL A 107 -10.05 -5.12 -10.88
C VAL A 107 -9.58 -5.19 -9.44
N ALA A 108 -10.49 -5.00 -8.48
CA ALA A 108 -10.19 -5.17 -7.08
C ALA A 108 -9.73 -6.59 -6.75
N TRP A 109 -10.37 -7.62 -7.30
CA TRP A 109 -9.97 -9.01 -7.08
C TRP A 109 -8.55 -9.32 -7.59
N ILE A 110 -8.20 -8.82 -8.77
CA ILE A 110 -6.85 -8.96 -9.32
C ILE A 110 -5.82 -8.28 -8.40
N ILE A 111 -6.08 -7.03 -7.99
CA ILE A 111 -5.20 -6.28 -7.07
C ILE A 111 -5.12 -6.96 -5.70
N GLY A 112 -6.20 -7.58 -5.23
CA GLY A 112 -6.20 -8.34 -3.98
C GLY A 112 -5.23 -9.52 -4.01
N TRP A 113 -5.24 -10.29 -5.11
CA TRP A 113 -4.29 -11.40 -5.29
C TRP A 113 -2.85 -10.92 -5.47
N ASP A 114 -2.66 -9.85 -6.23
CA ASP A 114 -1.36 -9.20 -6.41
C ASP A 114 -0.77 -8.77 -5.06
N LEU A 115 -1.54 -8.07 -4.23
CA LEU A 115 -1.11 -7.67 -2.88
C LEU A 115 -0.76 -8.87 -1.99
N ILE A 116 -1.55 -9.96 -2.03
CA ILE A 116 -1.24 -11.16 -1.24
C ILE A 116 0.13 -11.73 -1.64
N LEU A 117 0.41 -11.81 -2.94
CA LEU A 117 1.70 -12.27 -3.45
C LEU A 117 2.82 -11.30 -3.12
N GLU A 118 2.58 -10.00 -3.28
CA GLU A 118 3.54 -8.94 -2.95
C GLU A 118 3.94 -8.99 -1.47
N TYR A 119 2.97 -9.07 -0.55
CA TYR A 119 3.27 -9.17 0.88
C TYR A 119 3.96 -10.50 1.25
N ALA A 120 3.61 -11.61 0.60
CA ALA A 120 4.24 -12.90 0.84
C ALA A 120 5.71 -12.92 0.38
N VAL A 121 5.97 -12.45 -0.86
CA VAL A 121 7.32 -12.34 -1.41
C VAL A 121 8.12 -11.29 -0.64
N GLY A 122 7.50 -10.17 -0.27
CA GLY A 122 8.08 -9.15 0.60
C GLY A 122 8.53 -9.76 1.92
N ALA A 123 7.63 -10.42 2.67
CA ALA A 123 7.98 -11.06 3.93
C ALA A 123 9.12 -12.09 3.78
N ALA A 124 9.13 -12.88 2.71
CA ALA A 124 10.20 -13.82 2.41
C ALA A 124 11.54 -13.11 2.10
N ALA A 125 11.53 -12.08 1.25
CA ALA A 125 12.72 -11.30 0.91
C ALA A 125 13.32 -10.61 2.14
N VAL A 126 12.46 -10.10 3.02
CA VAL A 126 12.90 -9.50 4.27
C VAL A 126 13.43 -10.60 5.22
N SER A 127 12.79 -11.77 5.26
CA SER A 127 13.25 -12.94 6.04
C SER A 127 14.66 -13.44 5.69
N ILE A 128 15.07 -13.29 4.42
CA ILE A 128 16.40 -13.68 3.92
C ILE A 128 17.46 -12.61 4.19
N GLY A 129 17.04 -11.35 4.31
CA GLY A 129 17.94 -10.20 4.38
C GLY A 129 18.46 -9.85 5.78
N TRP A 130 17.98 -10.52 6.84
CA TRP A 130 18.40 -10.31 8.23
C TRP A 130 18.93 -11.58 8.90
#